data_AF-I4IXR8-F1
#
_entry.id   AF-I4IXR8-F1
#
_cell.length_a   1.000
_cell.length_b   1.000
_cell.length_c   1.000
_cell.angle_alpha   90.00
_cell.angle_beta   90.00
_cell.angle_gamma   90.00
#
_symmetry.space_group_name_H-M   'P 1'
#
loop_
_entity.id
_entity.type
_entity.pdbx_description
1 polymer ?
#
loop_
_entity_poly.entity_id
_entity_poly.type
_entity_poly.pdbx_seq_one_letter_code
_entity_poly.pdbx_strand_id
1 'polypeptide(L)' 'MLGTTALNASNRFIYNTITGDLFFDRDGTGTIAAIQIATLSSKPTISASDILVLV' A
#
# COMPACT_ATOMS: atom_id res chain seq x y z
N MET A 1 3.70 -1.43 10.90
CA MET A 1 3.57 0.03 10.71
C MET A 1 3.59 0.29 9.22
N LEU A 2 2.49 0.82 8.66
CA LEU A 2 2.49 1.36 7.30
C LEU A 2 2.93 2.82 7.43
N GLY A 3 4.05 3.16 6.81
CA GLY A 3 4.61 4.50 6.77
C GLY A 3 4.98 4.86 5.33
N THR A 4 5.32 6.12 5.09
CA THR A 4 5.74 6.65 3.77
C THR A 4 7.04 6.05 3.22
N THR A 5 7.61 5.06 3.91
CA THR A 5 8.82 4.34 3.57
C THR A 5 8.63 2.85 3.90
N ALA A 6 8.97 1.99 2.94
CA ALA A 6 8.99 0.55 3.12
C ALA A 6 10.06 0.18 4.17
N LEU A 7 9.67 -0.61 5.19
CA LEU A 7 10.60 -1.10 6.22
C LEU A 7 11.46 -2.27 5.70
N ASN A 8 10.94 -3.02 4.72
CA ASN A 8 11.67 -3.99 3.90
C ASN A 8 10.89 -4.31 2.61
N ALA A 9 11.48 -5.11 1.71
CA ALA A 9 10.91 -5.48 0.40
C ALA A 9 9.52 -6.19 0.46
N SER A 10 9.05 -6.56 1.65
CA SER A 10 7.72 -7.14 1.86
C SER A 10 6.61 -6.10 1.98
N ASN A 11 6.94 -4.79 2.11
CA ASN A 11 5.97 -3.70 2.15
C ASN A 11 5.46 -3.36 0.74
N ARG A 12 4.63 -4.25 0.18
CA ARG A 12 4.11 -4.12 -1.19
C ARG A 12 2.84 -3.30 -1.32
N PHE A 13 2.16 -3.02 -0.22
CA PHE A 13 0.98 -2.16 -0.20
C PHE A 13 1.35 -0.81 0.42
N ILE A 14 1.07 0.25 -0.32
CA ILE A 14 1.42 1.62 0.05
C ILE A 14 0.12 2.42 0.08
N TYR A 15 -0.20 3.02 1.21
CA TYR A 15 -1.44 3.75 1.39
C TYR A 15 -1.19 5.21 1.73
N ASN A 16 -1.71 6.12 0.90
CA ASN A 16 -1.69 7.55 1.16
C ASN A 16 -2.94 7.93 1.96
N THR A 17 -2.78 8.20 3.26
CA THR A 17 -3.90 8.59 4.14
C THR A 17 -4.48 9.98 3.83
N ILE A 18 -3.74 10.83 3.12
CA ILE A 18 -4.19 12.18 2.75
C ILE A 18 -5.17 12.11 1.56
N THR A 19 -4.83 11.34 0.53
CA THR A 19 -5.64 11.21 -0.69
C THR A 19 -6.59 10.03 -0.65
N GLY A 20 -6.28 9.00 0.13
CA GLY A 20 -6.99 7.73 0.15
C GLY A 20 -6.45 6.72 -0.88
N ASP A 21 -5.39 7.04 -1.61
CA ASP A 21 -4.90 6.18 -2.69
C ASP A 21 -4.13 4.97 -2.13
N LEU A 22 -4.50 3.78 -2.59
CA LEU A 22 -3.84 2.52 -2.28
C LEU A 22 -3.10 2.03 -3.53
N PHE A 23 -1.80 1.80 -3.38
CA PHE A 23 -0.92 1.32 -4.42
C PHE A 23 -0.38 -0.07 -4.08
N PHE A 24 -0.10 -0.85 -5.12
CA PHE A 24 0.62 -2.11 -5.05
C PHE A 24 1.96 -2.00 -5.79
N ASP A 25 3.04 -2.25 -5.06
CA ASP A 25 4.38 -2.42 -5.59
C ASP A 25 4.65 -3.91 -5.83
N ARG A 26 4.69 -4.30 -7.12
CA ARG A 26 4.85 -5.69 -7.52
C ARG A 26 6.27 -6.21 -7.38
N ASP A 27 7.28 -5.35 -7.22
CA ASP A 27 8.66 -5.78 -7.00
C ASP A 27 9.10 -5.52 -5.55
N GLY A 28 8.49 -4.54 -4.88
CA GLY A 28 8.78 -4.17 -3.49
C GLY A 28 10.10 -3.42 -3.34
N THR A 29 10.75 -3.06 -4.46
CA THR A 29 12.02 -2.34 -4.50
C THR A 29 11.86 -0.94 -5.07
N GLY A 30 10.66 -0.59 -5.57
CA GLY A 30 10.40 0.68 -6.25
C GLY A 30 11.13 0.84 -7.57
N THR A 31 11.75 -0.22 -8.11
CA THR A 31 12.40 -0.19 -9.44
C THR A 31 11.33 -0.13 -10.52
N ILE A 32 10.25 -0.89 -10.34
CA ILE A 32 9.01 -0.78 -11.07
C ILE A 32 8.09 0.14 -10.29
N ALA A 33 7.50 1.13 -10.96
CA ALA A 33 6.56 2.04 -10.33
C ALA A 33 5.35 1.27 -9.75
N ALA A 34 4.97 1.60 -8.51
CA ALA A 34 3.78 1.06 -7.89
C ALA A 34 2.52 1.48 -8.67
N ILE A 35 1.55 0.57 -8.74
CA ILE A 35 0.30 0.76 -9.49
C ILE A 35 -0.81 1.08 -8.51
N GLN A 36 -1.61 2.11 -8.78
CA GLN A 36 -2.80 2.38 -7.98
C GLN A 36 -3.85 1.30 -8.23
N ILE A 37 -4.35 0.69 -7.16
CA ILE A 37 -5.34 -0.39 -7.22
C ILE A 37 -6.68 0.01 -6.59
N ALA A 38 -6.72 1.06 -5.78
CA ALA A 38 -7.95 1.59 -5.20
C ALA A 38 -7.80 3.04 -4.72
N THR A 39 -8.94 3.69 -4.47
CA THR A 39 -9.05 4.90 -3.64
C THR A 39 -10.07 4.63 -2.53
N LEU A 40 -9.64 4.73 -1.27
CA LEU A 40 -10.50 4.60 -0.10
C LEU A 40 -11.08 5.98 0.27
N SER A 41 -12.32 6.24 -0.18
CA SER A 41 -12.93 7.57 -0.12
C SER A 41 -13.10 8.14 1.30
N SER A 42 -13.37 7.29 2.29
CA SER A 42 -13.47 7.68 3.71
C SER A 42 -12.12 7.88 4.40
N LYS A 43 -11.02 7.62 3.69
CA LYS A 43 -9.64 7.71 4.19
C LYS A 43 -9.44 7.01 5.54
N PRO A 44 -9.89 5.74 5.67
CA PRO A 44 -9.81 5.03 6.94
C PRO A 44 -8.34 4.86 7.36
N THR A 45 -8.11 4.73 8.65
CA THR A 45 -6.84 4.17 9.15
C THR A 45 -6.90 2.66 8.94
N ILE A 46 -5.92 2.13 8.20
CA ILE A 46 -5.77 0.69 7.95
C ILE A 46 -4.37 0.23 8.32
N SER A 47 -4.22 -1.05 8.49
CA SER A 47 -3.01 -1.76 8.83
C SER A 47 -2.83 -2.98 7.91
N ALA A 48 -1.71 -3.69 8.06
CA ALA A 48 -1.48 -4.90 7.28
C ALA A 48 -2.52 -6.01 7.57
N SER A 49 -3.11 -6.05 8.78
CA SER A 49 -4.14 -7.05 9.12
C SER A 49 -5.48 -6.80 8.44
N ASP A 50 -5.69 -5.62 7.86
CA ASP A 50 -6.90 -5.28 7.10
C ASP A 50 -6.81 -5.72 5.63
N ILE A 51 -5.68 -6.29 5.21
CA ILE A 51 -5.41 -6.70 3.82
C ILE A 51 -5.29 -8.22 3.76
N LEU A 52 -6.20 -8.85 3.01
CA LEU A 52 -6.14 -10.27 2.67
C LEU A 52 -5.75 -10.43 1.20
N VAL A 53 -4.70 -11.20 0.94
CA VAL A 53 -4.31 -11.61 -0.42
C VAL A 53 -4.77 -13.04 -0.63
N LEU A 54 -5.56 -13.27 -1.67
CA LEU A 54 -6.02 -14.60 -2.09
C LEU A 54 -5.12 -15.15 -3.20
N VAL A 55 -5.06 -16.48 -3.29
CA VAL A 55 -4.34 -17.23 -4.32
C VAL A 55 -5.26 -17.70 -5.44
#